data_AF-A0AAW6B047-F1
#
_entry.id   AF-A0AAW6B047-F1
#
_cell.length_a   1.000
_cell.length_b   1.000
_cell.length_c   1.000
_cell.angle_alpha   90.00
_cell.angle_beta   90.00
_cell.angle_gamma   90.00
#
_symmetry.space_group_name_H-M   'P 1'
#
loop_
_entity.id
_entity.type
_entity.pdbx_description
1 polymer ?
#
loop_
_entity_poly.entity_id
_entity_poly.type
_entity_poly.pdbx_seq_one_letter_code
_entity_poly.pdbx_strand_id
1 'polypeptide(L)' 'KADAKAKADAAKQAIDNVTTNDAVTQAKNDGATSVDSVNPTAQAKPAAKKAIEDALKAKNDAIDARTDLTDEEKTA' A
#
# COMPACT_ATOMS: atom_id res chain seq x y z
N LYS A 1 -0.34 10.02 -0.91
CA LYS A 1 -0.26 11.50 -1.02
C LYS A 1 0.02 11.97 -2.45
N ALA A 2 1.02 11.41 -3.15
CA ALA A 2 1.32 11.78 -4.54
C ALA A 2 0.12 11.58 -5.49
N ASP A 3 -0.55 10.42 -5.42
CA ASP A 3 -1.73 10.13 -6.25
C ASP A 3 -2.88 11.13 -6.01
N ALA A 4 -3.25 11.37 -4.74
CA ALA A 4 -4.25 12.39 -4.39
C ALA A 4 -3.88 13.79 -4.89
N LYS A 5 -2.59 14.16 -4.84
CA LYS A 5 -2.13 15.44 -5.39
C LYS A 5 -2.28 15.49 -6.91
N ALA A 6 -1.88 14.45 -7.62
CA ALA A 6 -2.01 14.38 -9.08
C ALA A 6 -3.48 14.49 -9.53
N LYS A 7 -4.39 13.79 -8.84
CA LYS A 7 -5.84 13.86 -9.12
C LYS A 7 -6.41 15.24 -8.82
N ALA A 8 -6.00 15.88 -7.72
CA ALA A 8 -6.41 17.25 -7.41
C ALA A 8 -5.89 18.25 -8.45
N ASP A 9 -4.65 18.10 -8.92
CA ASP A 9 -4.07 18.97 -9.95
C ASP A 9 -4.79 18.77 -11.31
N ALA A 10 -5.10 17.52 -11.68
CA ALA A 10 -5.87 17.21 -12.89
C ALA A 10 -7.30 17.76 -12.84
N ALA A 11 -7.98 17.67 -11.69
CA ALA A 11 -9.31 18.26 -11.50
C ALA A 11 -9.31 19.78 -11.67
N LYS A 12 -8.28 20.48 -11.16
CA LYS A 12 -8.12 21.92 -11.36
C LYS A 12 -7.94 22.28 -12.83
N GLN A 13 -7.08 21.54 -13.55
CA GLN A 13 -6.92 21.73 -14.99
C GLN A 13 -8.23 21.50 -15.76
N ALA A 14 -9.04 20.52 -15.37
CA ALA A 14 -10.35 20.29 -15.98
C ALA A 14 -11.29 21.48 -15.76
N ILE A 15 -11.30 22.07 -14.56
CA ILE A 15 -12.07 23.28 -14.24
C ILE A 15 -11.59 24.49 -15.06
N ASP A 16 -10.28 24.67 -15.20
CA ASP A 16 -9.70 25.79 -15.96
C ASP A 16 -10.05 25.74 -17.47
N ASN A 17 -10.36 24.55 -17.99
CA ASN A 17 -10.65 24.32 -19.41
C ASN A 17 -12.13 24.47 -19.80
N VAL A 18 -13.05 24.57 -18.83
CA VAL A 18 -14.49 24.64 -19.10
C VAL A 18 -15.01 26.08 -19.01
N THR A 19 -16.02 26.41 -19.82
CA THR A 19 -16.51 27.79 -19.97
C THR A 19 -17.94 28.00 -19.51
N THR A 20 -18.59 26.97 -18.97
CA THR A 20 -19.96 27.04 -18.46
C THR A 20 -20.04 26.63 -16.99
N ASN A 21 -20.98 27.22 -16.25
CA ASN A 21 -21.16 26.91 -14.83
C ASN A 21 -21.53 25.44 -14.60
N ASP A 22 -22.30 24.84 -15.50
CA ASP A 22 -22.69 23.43 -15.42
C ASP A 22 -21.46 22.52 -15.57
N ALA A 23 -20.58 22.82 -16.53
CA ALA A 23 -19.34 22.07 -16.72
C ALA A 23 -18.36 22.26 -15.55
N VAL A 24 -18.29 23.47 -14.96
CA VAL A 24 -17.52 23.71 -13.72
C VAL A 24 -18.05 22.85 -12.58
N THR A 25 -19.38 22.78 -12.43
CA THR A 25 -20.03 21.97 -11.39
C THR A 25 -19.73 20.49 -11.58
N GLN A 26 -19.80 20.00 -12.81
CA GLN A 26 -19.44 18.62 -13.14
C GLN A 26 -17.97 18.33 -12.84
N ALA A 27 -17.03 19.14 -13.36
CA ALA A 27 -15.60 18.94 -13.16
C ALA A 27 -15.20 19.00 -11.68
N LYS A 28 -15.86 19.85 -10.88
CA LYS A 28 -15.71 19.86 -9.42
C LYS A 28 -16.14 18.54 -8.78
N ASN A 29 -17.33 18.02 -9.13
CA ASN A 29 -17.86 16.79 -8.54
C ASN A 29 -17.03 15.56 -8.93
N ASP A 30 -16.62 15.48 -10.19
CA ASP A 30 -15.75 14.42 -10.70
C ASP A 30 -14.37 14.48 -10.03
N GLY A 31 -13.82 15.70 -9.88
CA GLY A 31 -12.58 15.94 -9.18
C GLY A 31 -12.61 15.52 -7.72
N ALA A 32 -13.67 15.86 -6.98
CA ALA A 32 -13.86 15.45 -5.59
C ALA A 32 -13.94 13.93 -5.46
N THR A 33 -14.76 13.28 -6.30
CA THR A 33 -14.89 11.81 -6.34
C THR A 33 -13.56 11.13 -6.64
N SER A 34 -12.79 11.67 -7.59
CA SER A 34 -11.47 11.15 -7.95
C SER A 34 -10.50 11.22 -6.78
N VAL A 35 -10.41 12.37 -6.09
CA VAL A 35 -9.55 12.53 -4.91
C VAL A 35 -9.98 11.61 -3.77
N ASP A 36 -11.28 11.49 -3.50
CA ASP A 36 -11.81 10.63 -2.43
C ASP A 36 -11.59 9.14 -2.70
N SER A 37 -11.51 8.73 -3.98
CA SER A 37 -11.21 7.35 -4.37
C SER A 37 -9.78 6.90 -4.03
N VAL A 38 -8.91 7.81 -3.61
CA VAL A 38 -7.51 7.50 -3.31
C VAL A 38 -7.44 6.68 -2.03
N ASN A 39 -7.23 5.39 -2.18
CA ASN A 39 -6.98 4.48 -1.07
C ASN A 39 -5.48 4.17 -0.92
N PRO A 40 -4.78 4.74 0.07
CA PRO A 40 -3.36 4.47 0.27
C PRO A 40 -3.13 3.02 0.74
N THR A 41 -2.28 2.28 0.02
CA THR A 41 -1.87 0.93 0.45
C THR A 41 -0.84 1.02 1.59
N ALA A 42 -1.10 0.36 2.71
CA ALA A 42 -0.14 0.25 3.80
C ALA A 42 0.98 -0.72 3.44
N GLN A 43 2.21 -0.22 3.26
CA GLN A 43 3.37 -1.04 2.87
C GLN A 43 4.20 -1.50 4.09
N ALA A 44 4.32 -0.66 5.11
CA ALA A 44 5.19 -0.94 6.26
C ALA A 44 4.73 -2.14 7.10
N LYS A 45 3.41 -2.30 7.32
CA LYS A 45 2.86 -3.41 8.11
C LYS A 45 3.09 -4.78 7.43
N PRO A 46 2.74 -4.98 6.14
CA PRO A 46 3.07 -6.22 5.45
C PRO A 46 4.57 -6.51 5.41
N ALA A 47 5.40 -5.50 5.13
CA ALA A 47 6.85 -5.67 5.10
C ALA A 47 7.42 -6.13 6.45
N ALA A 48 6.96 -5.53 7.55
CA ALA A 48 7.37 -5.93 8.90
C ALA A 48 6.94 -7.37 9.24
N LYS A 49 5.71 -7.78 8.87
CA LYS A 49 5.24 -9.16 9.05
C LYS A 49 6.11 -10.14 8.26
N LYS A 50 6.39 -9.83 7.00
CA LYS A 50 7.26 -10.66 6.16
C LYS A 50 8.66 -10.81 6.78
N ALA A 51 9.24 -9.72 7.30
CA ALA A 51 10.55 -9.77 7.94
C ALA A 51 10.58 -10.69 9.18
N ILE A 52 9.49 -10.74 9.96
CA ILE A 52 9.34 -11.66 11.10
C ILE A 52 9.24 -13.11 10.61
N GLU A 53 8.43 -13.36 9.57
CA GLU A 53 8.28 -14.69 8.97
C GLU A 53 9.61 -15.20 8.39
N ASP A 54 10.35 -14.35 7.69
CA ASP A 54 11.67 -14.67 7.14
C ASP A 54 12.67 -14.99 8.26
N ALA A 55 12.65 -14.22 9.36
CA ALA A 55 13.52 -14.45 10.51
C ALA A 55 13.18 -15.76 11.25
N LEU A 56 11.90 -16.06 11.44
CA LEU A 56 11.43 -17.33 12.01
C LEU A 56 11.88 -18.49 11.13
N LYS A 57 11.65 -18.41 9.82
CA LYS A 57 12.08 -19.43 8.88
C LYS A 57 13.58 -19.67 8.95
N ALA A 58 14.39 -18.62 8.94
CA ALA A 58 15.84 -18.74 9.04
C ALA A 58 16.30 -19.41 10.34
N LYS A 59 15.59 -19.18 11.46
CA LYS A 59 15.89 -19.84 12.74
C LYS A 59 15.51 -21.31 12.72
N ASN A 60 14.35 -21.66 12.17
CA ASN A 60 13.93 -23.06 12.02
C ASN A 60 14.89 -23.81 11.10
N ASP A 61 15.22 -23.26 9.93
CA ASP A 61 16.17 -23.85 8.98
C ASP A 61 17.56 -24.08 9.65
N ALA A 62 17.98 -23.17 10.54
CA ALA A 62 19.22 -23.32 11.31
C ALA A 62 19.14 -24.40 12.41
N ILE A 63 17.98 -24.55 13.07
CA ILE A 63 17.73 -25.63 14.05
C ILE A 63 17.74 -26.98 13.33
N ASP A 64 17.05 -27.08 12.20
CA ASP A 64 16.97 -28.31 11.40
C ASP A 64 18.36 -28.78 10.94
N ALA A 65 19.23 -27.83 10.60
CA ALA A 65 20.61 -28.10 10.17
C ALA A 65 21.57 -28.56 11.28
N ARG A 66 21.18 -28.46 12.57
CA ARG A 66 22.04 -28.88 13.69
C ARG A 66 22.15 -30.40 13.75
N THR A 67 23.35 -30.94 13.55
CA THR A 67 23.57 -32.40 13.58
C THR A 67 23.77 -32.96 14.99
N ASP A 68 23.88 -32.10 15.98
CA ASP A 68 24.09 -32.46 17.39
C ASP A 68 22.81 -32.49 18.22
N LEU A 69 21.66 -32.15 17.61
CA LEU A 69 20.33 -32.26 18.23
C LEU A 69 19.62 -33.53 17.76
N THR A 70 18.85 -34.16 18.65
CA THR A 70 17.90 -35.22 18.26
C THR A 70 16.70 -34.62 17.52
N ASP A 71 15.92 -35.47 16.83
CA ASP A 71 14.74 -35.00 16.12
C ASP A 71 13.66 -34.48 17.09
N GLU A 72 13.55 -35.06 18.29
CA GLU A 72 12.69 -34.54 19.36
C GLU A 72 13.12 -33.13 19.81
N GLU A 73 14.42 -32.84 19.84
CA GLU A 73 14.94 -31.53 20.24
C GLU A 73 14.74 -30.45 19.16
N LYS A 74 14.62 -30.84 17.89
CA LYS A 74 14.37 -29.93 16.76
C LYS A 74 12.89 -29.58 16.55
N THR A 75 12.00 -30.47 16.97
CA THR A 75 10.55 -30.35 16.74
C THR A 75 9.79 -29.71 17.90
N ALA A 76 10.48 -29.40 19.01
CA ALA A 76 9.95 -28.74 20.20
C ALA A 76 9.82 -27.21 20.02
#